data_AF-X1PD68-F1
#
_entry.id   AF-X1PD68-F1
#
_cell.length_a   1.000
_cell.length_b   1.000
_cell.length_c   1.000
_cell.angle_alpha   90.00
_cell.angle_beta   90.00
_cell.angle_gamma   90.00
#
_symmetry.space_group_name_H-M   'P 1'
#
loop_
_entity.id
_entity.type
_entity.pdbx_description
1 polymer ?
#
loop_
_entity_poly.entity_id
_entity_poly.type
_entity_poly.pdbx_seq_one_letter_code
_entity_poly.pdbx_strand_id
1 'polypeptide(L)'
;IGSYIEPGKRNVCIVTHIESSSEVTPELAEAVMKFRKQGIYVYNQLVYTLETSRRFQNVAARIAMKKAGVDPYYTFYPKGKEEHKDYLVPVARLWQERKEEARLIPGIFRTDEPVFNVPRLGKNHVRAWQDRELIALNKEGRRIYLWHPWEKGIASVEPYIYKDLPIY
;
A
#
# COMPACT_ATOMS: atom_id res chain seq x y z
N ILE A 1 12.69 -19.66 -15.45
CA ILE A 1 12.13 -18.28 -15.48
C ILE A 1 13.25 -17.25 -15.37
N GLY A 2 14.21 -17.42 -14.46
CA GLY A 2 15.33 -16.47 -14.34
C GLY A 2 16.16 -16.28 -15.62
N SER A 3 16.21 -17.29 -16.49
CA SER A 3 16.87 -17.21 -17.81
C SER A 3 16.32 -16.13 -18.74
N TYR A 4 15.11 -15.60 -18.49
CA TYR A 4 14.58 -14.47 -19.25
C TYR A 4 15.19 -13.13 -18.81
N ILE A 5 15.89 -13.05 -17.68
CA ILE A 5 16.53 -11.81 -17.23
C ILE A 5 17.75 -11.53 -18.12
N GLU A 6 17.78 -10.34 -18.71
CA GLU A 6 18.87 -9.82 -19.52
C GLU A 6 19.30 -8.47 -18.91
N PRO A 7 20.41 -8.40 -18.16
CA PRO A 7 20.86 -7.16 -17.52
C PRO A 7 20.94 -5.98 -18.49
N GLY A 8 20.39 -4.82 -18.09
CA GLY A 8 20.32 -3.62 -18.94
C GLY A 8 19.24 -3.66 -20.02
N LYS A 9 18.51 -4.77 -20.20
CA LYS A 9 17.52 -4.92 -21.27
C LYS A 9 16.16 -5.44 -20.80
N ARG A 10 16.12 -6.49 -19.98
CA ARG A 10 14.88 -7.11 -19.49
C ARG A 10 15.05 -7.62 -18.07
N ASN A 11 14.09 -7.30 -17.22
CA ASN A 11 14.00 -7.82 -15.87
C ASN A 11 12.67 -8.55 -15.66
N VAL A 12 12.64 -9.49 -14.73
CA VAL A 12 11.44 -10.26 -14.36
C VAL A 12 11.31 -10.19 -12.84
N CYS A 13 10.12 -9.85 -12.37
CA CYS A 13 9.79 -9.84 -10.95
C CYS A 13 8.44 -10.51 -10.69
N ILE A 14 8.23 -10.89 -9.44
CA ILE A 14 6.96 -11.43 -8.94
C ILE A 14 6.41 -10.45 -7.93
N VAL A 15 5.09 -10.27 -7.95
CA VAL A 15 4.37 -9.48 -6.96
C VAL A 15 3.35 -10.41 -6.30
N THR A 16 3.36 -10.47 -4.97
CA THR A 16 2.45 -11.29 -4.16
C THR A 16 1.61 -10.41 -3.20
N HIS A 17 0.72 -11.05 -2.45
CA HIS A 17 -0.11 -10.47 -1.40
C HIS A 17 0.13 -11.19 -0.07
N ILE A 18 0.79 -10.50 0.85
CA ILE A 18 1.07 -10.87 2.23
C ILE A 18 0.50 -9.73 3.09
N GLU A 19 -0.49 -10.05 3.90
CA GLU A 19 -1.30 -9.11 4.67
C GLU A 19 -0.94 -9.15 6.17
N SER A 20 -0.28 -10.22 6.61
CA SER A 20 0.13 -10.42 8.00
C SER A 20 1.52 -11.08 8.10
N SER A 21 2.24 -10.83 9.19
CA SER A 21 3.48 -11.55 9.50
C SER A 21 3.26 -13.06 9.68
N SER A 22 2.04 -13.48 10.06
CA SER A 22 1.71 -14.90 10.22
C SER A 22 1.66 -15.68 8.91
N GLU A 23 1.50 -14.99 7.79
CA GLU A 23 1.50 -15.60 6.44
C GLU A 23 2.92 -15.86 5.95
N VAL A 24 3.94 -15.29 6.60
CA VAL A 24 5.35 -15.51 6.27
C VAL A 24 5.84 -16.79 6.97
N THR A 25 5.49 -17.93 6.38
CA THR A 25 5.87 -19.26 6.89
C THR A 25 7.24 -19.72 6.33
N PRO A 26 7.85 -20.79 6.91
CA PRO A 26 9.04 -21.41 6.32
C PRO A 26 8.85 -21.82 4.86
N GLU A 27 7.68 -22.35 4.51
CA GLU A 27 7.34 -22.78 3.14
C GLU A 27 7.29 -21.57 2.19
N LEU A 28 6.73 -20.45 2.64
CA LEU A 28 6.76 -19.20 1.87
C LEU A 28 8.19 -18.74 1.66
N ALA A 29 9.02 -18.73 2.71
CA ALA A 29 10.42 -18.34 2.60
C ALA A 29 11.19 -19.24 1.63
N GLU A 30 11.00 -20.56 1.68
CA GLU A 30 11.58 -21.50 0.73
C GLU A 30 11.15 -21.23 -0.71
N ALA A 31 9.85 -20.97 -0.93
CA ALA A 31 9.31 -20.63 -2.25
C ALA A 31 9.93 -19.34 -2.79
N VAL A 32 9.99 -18.28 -1.97
CA VAL A 32 10.63 -17.00 -2.32
C VAL A 32 12.11 -17.21 -2.68
N MET A 33 12.81 -18.04 -1.91
CA MET A 33 14.22 -18.32 -2.15
C MET A 33 14.47 -19.04 -3.49
N LYS A 34 13.54 -19.87 -3.98
CA LYS A 34 13.64 -20.48 -5.31
C LYS A 34 13.63 -19.45 -6.44
N PHE A 35 12.87 -18.36 -6.29
CA PHE A 35 12.84 -17.25 -7.23
C PHE A 35 14.09 -16.36 -7.08
N ARG A 36 14.44 -16.00 -5.85
CA ARG A 36 15.60 -15.16 -5.53
C ARG A 36 16.91 -15.74 -6.02
N LYS A 37 17.12 -17.06 -5.91
CA LYS A 37 18.31 -17.77 -6.43
C LYS A 37 18.42 -17.71 -7.95
N GLN A 38 17.32 -17.46 -8.66
CA GLN A 38 17.29 -17.27 -10.10
C GLN A 38 17.42 -15.78 -10.50
N GLY A 39 17.72 -14.89 -9.56
CA GLY A 39 17.82 -13.44 -9.80
C GLY A 39 16.48 -12.72 -9.88
N ILE A 40 15.36 -13.41 -9.63
CA ILE A 40 14.01 -12.82 -9.68
C ILE A 40 13.72 -12.10 -8.37
N TYR A 41 13.39 -10.81 -8.45
CA TYR A 41 12.92 -10.04 -7.30
C TYR A 41 11.47 -10.40 -6.95
N VAL A 42 11.18 -10.50 -5.66
CA VAL A 42 9.83 -10.76 -5.15
C VAL A 42 9.38 -9.55 -4.34
N TYR A 43 8.24 -9.00 -4.71
CA TYR A 43 7.65 -7.82 -4.11
C TYR A 43 6.29 -8.14 -3.48
N ASN A 44 5.85 -7.29 -2.55
CA ASN A 44 4.53 -7.42 -1.93
C ASN A 44 3.63 -6.20 -2.11
N GLN A 45 2.35 -6.45 -2.37
CA GLN A 45 1.28 -5.47 -2.34
C GLN A 45 0.33 -5.78 -1.18
N LEU A 46 0.50 -5.10 -0.05
CA LEU A 46 -0.36 -5.22 1.12
C LEU A 46 -1.64 -4.40 0.90
N VAL A 47 -2.80 -4.90 1.28
CA VAL A 47 -4.08 -4.19 1.30
C VAL A 47 -4.39 -3.73 2.73
N TYR A 48 -4.57 -2.43 2.89
CA TYR A 48 -4.79 -1.76 4.17
C TYR A 48 -6.26 -1.75 4.56
N THR A 49 -6.67 -2.78 5.30
CA THR A 49 -8.03 -2.99 5.80
C THR A 49 -8.07 -2.86 7.32
N LEU A 50 -9.25 -3.03 7.91
CA LEU A 50 -9.44 -3.09 9.35
C LEU A 50 -8.51 -4.15 9.99
N GLU A 51 -8.42 -5.31 9.38
CA GLU A 51 -7.64 -6.46 9.86
C GLU A 51 -6.13 -6.24 9.78
N THR A 52 -5.66 -5.41 8.86
CA THR A 52 -4.23 -5.07 8.70
C THR A 52 -3.86 -3.73 9.35
N SER A 53 -4.83 -3.03 9.94
CA SER A 53 -4.63 -1.69 10.49
C SER A 53 -4.22 -1.62 11.96
N ARG A 54 -4.04 -2.74 12.66
CA ARG A 54 -3.63 -2.67 14.09
C ARG A 54 -2.25 -2.04 14.22
N ARG A 55 -2.02 -1.31 15.32
CA ARG A 55 -0.73 -0.65 15.55
C ARG A 55 0.40 -1.69 15.54
N PHE A 56 1.47 -1.35 14.82
CA PHE A 56 2.67 -2.12 14.56
C PHE A 56 2.49 -3.43 13.77
N GLN A 57 1.27 -3.75 13.32
CA GLN A 57 1.03 -4.98 12.55
C GLN A 57 1.76 -4.96 11.21
N ASN A 58 1.65 -3.86 10.45
CA ASN A 58 2.37 -3.73 9.19
C ASN A 58 3.89 -3.58 9.37
N VAL A 59 4.35 -3.10 10.52
CA VAL A 59 5.78 -3.11 10.86
C VAL A 59 6.26 -4.56 11.01
N ALA A 60 5.54 -5.38 11.76
CA ALA A 60 5.85 -6.80 11.91
C ALA A 60 5.82 -7.53 10.55
N ALA A 61 4.81 -7.27 9.73
CA ALA A 61 4.70 -7.85 8.39
C ALA A 61 5.90 -7.46 7.51
N ARG A 62 6.30 -6.17 7.47
CA ARG A 62 7.48 -5.71 6.72
C ARG A 62 8.77 -6.38 7.17
N ILE A 63 8.98 -6.53 8.48
CA ILE A 63 10.14 -7.24 9.03
C ILE A 63 10.14 -8.71 8.59
N ALA A 64 8.99 -9.38 8.70
CA ALA A 64 8.85 -10.78 8.31
C ALA A 64 9.12 -10.97 6.80
N MET A 65 8.47 -10.17 5.95
CA MET A 65 8.68 -10.17 4.49
C MET A 65 10.15 -9.99 4.14
N LYS A 66 10.81 -9.00 4.74
CA LYS A 66 12.22 -8.71 4.45
C LYS A 66 13.13 -9.89 4.83
N LYS A 67 12.86 -10.56 5.95
CA LYS A 67 13.58 -11.78 6.36
C LYS A 67 13.38 -12.94 5.37
N ALA A 68 12.20 -13.05 4.76
CA ALA A 68 11.91 -14.06 3.75
C ALA A 68 12.42 -13.69 2.34
N GLY A 69 13.03 -12.51 2.15
CA GLY A 69 13.51 -12.05 0.85
C GLY A 69 12.44 -11.38 -0.04
N VAL A 70 11.33 -10.95 0.56
CA VAL A 70 10.26 -10.19 -0.10
C VAL A 70 10.41 -8.70 0.22
N ASP A 71 10.38 -7.87 -0.83
CA ASP A 71 10.47 -6.41 -0.69
C ASP A 71 9.07 -5.77 -0.72
N PRO A 72 8.72 -4.92 0.26
CA PRO A 72 7.42 -4.27 0.26
C PRO A 72 7.35 -3.21 -0.86
N TYR A 73 6.30 -3.24 -1.68
CA TYR A 73 6.13 -2.38 -2.87
C TYR A 73 4.98 -1.39 -2.73
N TYR A 74 3.78 -1.84 -2.36
CA TYR A 74 2.67 -0.95 -2.06
C TYR A 74 1.95 -1.34 -0.77
N THR A 75 1.44 -0.33 -0.09
CA THR A 75 0.35 -0.46 0.89
C THR A 75 -0.90 0.18 0.27
N PHE A 76 -1.82 -0.64 -0.22
CA PHE A 76 -3.04 -0.22 -0.91
C PHE A 76 -4.16 0.10 0.06
N TYR A 77 -4.62 1.35 0.06
CA TYR A 77 -5.93 1.66 0.56
C TYR A 77 -7.00 1.13 -0.41
N PRO A 78 -8.02 0.37 0.06
CA PRO A 78 -9.06 -0.19 -0.81
C PRO A 78 -9.79 0.90 -1.60
N LYS A 79 -10.40 0.54 -2.74
CA LYS A 79 -11.09 1.47 -3.67
C LYS A 79 -12.23 2.31 -3.06
N GLY A 80 -12.62 2.07 -1.81
CA GLY A 80 -13.67 2.83 -1.13
C GLY A 80 -15.07 2.58 -1.71
N LYS A 81 -15.31 1.40 -2.31
CA LYS A 81 -16.64 1.02 -2.76
C LYS A 81 -17.53 0.65 -1.57
N GLU A 82 -18.85 0.72 -1.75
CA GLU A 82 -19.82 0.40 -0.70
C GLU A 82 -19.66 -1.04 -0.19
N GLU A 83 -19.31 -2.00 -1.06
CA GLU A 83 -19.10 -3.39 -0.66
C GLU A 83 -17.88 -3.58 0.24
N HIS A 84 -17.02 -2.55 0.35
CA HIS A 84 -15.79 -2.61 1.14
C HIS A 84 -15.97 -2.04 2.54
N LYS A 85 -17.11 -1.38 2.83
CA LYS A 85 -17.30 -0.53 4.01
C LYS A 85 -16.96 -1.19 5.34
N ASP A 86 -17.20 -2.49 5.46
CA ASP A 86 -17.06 -3.23 6.72
C ASP A 86 -15.59 -3.47 7.11
N TYR A 87 -14.67 -3.37 6.14
CA TYR A 87 -13.23 -3.55 6.36
C TYR A 87 -12.42 -2.32 5.96
N LEU A 88 -13.07 -1.20 5.62
CA LEU A 88 -12.38 0.07 5.45
C LEU A 88 -11.89 0.60 6.79
N VAL A 89 -10.83 1.38 6.75
CA VAL A 89 -10.36 2.20 7.87
C VAL A 89 -10.28 3.65 7.41
N PRO A 90 -10.23 4.63 8.31
CA PRO A 90 -10.00 5.99 7.88
C PRO A 90 -8.66 6.14 7.12
N VAL A 91 -8.62 6.95 6.06
CA VAL A 91 -7.36 7.30 5.37
C VAL A 91 -6.33 7.88 6.35
N ALA A 92 -6.81 8.58 7.40
CA ALA A 92 -5.97 9.09 8.48
C ALA A 92 -5.23 7.98 9.25
N ARG A 93 -5.80 6.78 9.37
CA ARG A 93 -5.16 5.63 10.02
C ARG A 93 -3.95 5.14 9.23
N LEU A 94 -4.05 5.07 7.90
CA LEU A 94 -2.92 4.75 7.02
C LEU A 94 -1.82 5.82 7.10
N TRP A 95 -2.21 7.09 7.21
CA TRP A 95 -1.29 8.19 7.48
C TRP A 95 -0.54 8.03 8.80
N GLN A 96 -1.28 7.71 9.85
CA GLN A 96 -0.73 7.44 11.18
C GLN A 96 0.28 6.30 11.14
N GLU A 97 -0.06 5.17 10.51
CA GLU A 97 0.85 4.03 10.35
C GLU A 97 2.19 4.45 9.74
N ARG A 98 2.16 5.21 8.63
CA ARG A 98 3.37 5.64 7.95
C ARG A 98 4.19 6.66 8.74
N LYS A 99 3.55 7.52 9.53
CA LYS A 99 4.21 8.58 10.29
C LYS A 99 4.80 8.07 11.60
N GLU A 100 4.05 7.23 12.32
CA GLU A 100 4.34 6.82 13.69
C GLU A 100 4.96 5.43 13.79
N GLU A 101 4.61 4.51 12.88
CA GLU A 101 4.98 3.09 13.01
C GLU A 101 6.05 2.71 12.00
N ALA A 102 5.76 2.83 10.69
CA ALA A 102 6.73 2.50 9.65
C ALA A 102 8.03 3.31 9.80
N ARG A 103 7.96 4.56 10.26
CA ARG A 103 9.15 5.41 10.45
C ARG A 103 10.19 4.80 11.40
N LEU A 104 9.78 3.91 12.30
CA LEU A 104 10.66 3.32 13.31
C LEU A 104 11.58 2.22 12.76
N ILE A 105 11.32 1.69 11.57
CA ILE A 105 12.18 0.69 10.93
C ILE A 105 13.06 1.31 9.83
N PRO A 106 14.22 0.69 9.50
CA PRO A 106 15.11 1.20 8.48
C PRO A 106 14.43 1.37 7.13
N GLY A 107 14.86 2.35 6.34
CA GLY A 107 14.25 2.67 5.04
C GLY A 107 14.11 1.48 4.09
N ILE A 108 15.10 0.57 4.09
CA ILE A 108 15.13 -0.64 3.26
C ILE A 108 14.05 -1.69 3.60
N PHE A 109 13.38 -1.56 4.75
CA PHE A 109 12.26 -2.41 5.17
C PHE A 109 10.90 -1.77 4.85
N ARG A 110 10.86 -0.52 4.39
CA ARG A 110 9.62 0.27 4.22
C ARG A 110 9.60 1.03 2.90
N THR A 111 10.12 0.35 1.88
CA THR A 111 10.17 0.80 0.49
C THR A 111 8.79 0.91 -0.15
N ASP A 112 7.76 0.36 0.51
CA ASP A 112 6.39 0.48 0.05
C ASP A 112 5.87 1.91 0.10
N GLU A 113 5.16 2.28 -0.96
CA GLU A 113 4.41 3.52 -1.01
C GLU A 113 2.94 3.29 -0.61
N PRO A 114 2.39 4.07 0.33
CA PRO A 114 0.97 4.03 0.63
C PRO A 114 0.20 4.70 -0.51
N VAL A 115 -0.67 3.95 -1.17
CA VAL A 115 -1.40 4.43 -2.35
C VAL A 115 -2.90 4.17 -2.19
N PHE A 116 -3.72 5.10 -2.62
CA PHE A 116 -5.16 4.92 -2.73
C PHE A 116 -5.50 4.74 -4.21
N ASN A 117 -6.17 3.64 -4.54
CA ASN A 117 -6.72 3.42 -5.87
C ASN A 117 -8.04 4.20 -6.01
N VAL A 118 -7.89 5.50 -6.27
CA VAL A 118 -9.00 6.45 -6.37
C VAL A 118 -9.78 6.17 -7.66
N PRO A 119 -11.12 6.03 -7.59
CA PRO A 119 -11.94 5.80 -8.77
C PRO A 119 -11.69 6.87 -9.84
N ARG A 120 -11.39 6.43 -11.07
CA ARG A 120 -11.06 7.24 -12.25
C ARG A 120 -9.72 7.98 -12.24
N LEU A 121 -9.01 8.07 -11.11
CA LEU A 121 -7.70 8.74 -11.03
C LEU A 121 -6.52 7.76 -10.94
N GLY A 122 -6.79 6.49 -10.65
CA GLY A 122 -5.75 5.47 -10.49
C GLY A 122 -5.10 5.54 -9.12
N LYS A 123 -3.80 5.23 -9.04
CA LYS A 123 -3.08 5.10 -7.77
C LYS A 123 -2.50 6.45 -7.36
N ASN A 124 -3.16 7.13 -6.43
CA ASN A 124 -2.65 8.35 -5.84
C ASN A 124 -1.80 8.05 -4.61
N HIS A 125 -0.66 8.74 -4.48
CA HIS A 125 0.16 8.63 -3.28
C HIS A 125 -0.57 9.26 -2.10
N VAL A 126 -0.86 8.44 -1.09
CA VAL A 126 -1.53 8.91 0.13
C VAL A 126 -0.65 9.95 0.83
N ARG A 127 0.68 9.90 0.68
CA ARG A 127 1.63 10.86 1.26
C ARG A 127 1.73 12.20 0.52
N ALA A 128 1.36 12.25 -0.75
CA ALA A 128 1.43 13.46 -1.56
C ALA A 128 0.28 14.40 -1.15
N TRP A 129 0.60 15.43 -0.37
CA TRP A 129 -0.41 16.44 0.04
C TRP A 129 -0.97 17.20 -1.16
N GLN A 130 -0.17 17.41 -2.20
CA GLN A 130 -0.63 18.06 -3.42
C GLN A 130 -1.73 17.28 -4.17
N ASP A 131 -1.90 15.98 -3.88
CA ASP A 131 -2.86 15.11 -4.59
C ASP A 131 -4.17 14.93 -3.83
N ARG A 132 -4.34 15.59 -2.68
CA ARG A 132 -5.63 15.62 -1.96
C ARG A 132 -5.78 16.82 -1.01
N GLU A 133 -7.01 17.23 -0.80
CA GLU A 133 -7.37 18.30 0.14
C GLU A 133 -8.45 17.83 1.10
N LEU A 134 -8.35 18.20 2.38
CA LEU A 134 -9.46 18.04 3.33
C LEU A 134 -10.39 19.25 3.17
N ILE A 135 -11.55 19.05 2.57
CA ILE A 135 -12.47 20.15 2.21
C ILE A 135 -13.62 20.34 3.19
N ALA A 136 -13.96 19.32 3.98
CA ALA A 136 -15.01 19.42 5.00
C ALA A 136 -14.91 18.32 6.08
N LEU A 137 -15.58 18.57 7.20
CA LEU A 137 -15.96 17.59 8.21
C LEU A 137 -17.49 17.61 8.31
N ASN A 138 -18.15 16.46 8.13
CA ASN A 138 -19.62 16.41 8.22
C ASN A 138 -20.09 16.17 9.66
N LYS A 139 -21.41 16.26 9.89
CA LYS A 139 -22.03 16.09 11.21
C LYS A 139 -21.83 14.69 11.81
N GLU A 140 -21.54 13.69 10.98
CA GLU A 140 -21.19 12.32 11.39
C GLU A 140 -19.70 12.14 11.71
N GLY A 141 -18.90 13.21 11.71
CA GLY A 141 -17.46 13.15 11.99
C GLY A 141 -16.60 12.59 10.84
N ARG A 142 -17.15 12.50 9.63
CA ARG A 142 -16.46 12.02 8.43
C ARG A 142 -15.68 13.14 7.77
N ARG A 143 -14.40 12.86 7.50
CA ARG A 143 -13.52 13.73 6.70
C ARG A 143 -13.88 13.59 5.22
N ILE A 144 -14.13 14.71 4.55
CA ILE A 144 -14.39 14.75 3.12
C ILE A 144 -13.13 15.23 2.42
N TYR A 145 -12.56 14.36 1.60
CA TYR A 145 -11.36 14.66 0.82
C TYR A 145 -11.71 14.92 -0.64
N LEU A 146 -11.10 15.94 -1.23
CA LEU A 146 -11.03 16.13 -2.67
C LEU A 146 -9.70 15.55 -3.16
N TRP A 147 -9.74 14.47 -3.96
CA TRP A 147 -8.56 13.86 -4.56
C TRP A 147 -8.33 14.40 -5.96
N HIS A 148 -7.10 14.83 -6.25
CA HIS A 148 -6.73 15.41 -7.53
C HIS A 148 -6.05 14.37 -8.44
N PRO A 149 -6.21 14.44 -9.76
CA PRO A 149 -5.43 13.61 -10.67
C PRO A 149 -3.93 13.83 -10.44
N TRP A 150 -3.14 12.75 -10.50
CA TRP A 150 -1.67 12.86 -10.46
C TRP A 150 -1.10 13.35 -11.80
N GLU A 151 -1.82 13.13 -12.92
CA GLU A 151 -1.46 13.55 -14.30
C GLU A 151 -1.71 15.04 -14.56
N LYS A 152 -1.30 15.91 -13.63
CA LYS A 152 -1.51 17.36 -13.70
C LYS A 152 -0.90 17.92 -14.98
N GLY A 153 -1.73 18.50 -15.84
CA GLY A 153 -1.31 19.14 -17.09
C GLY A 153 -1.18 18.21 -18.30
N ILE A 154 -1.56 16.93 -18.19
CA ILE A 154 -1.58 15.99 -19.32
C ILE A 154 -3.00 15.83 -19.86
N ALA A 155 -3.97 15.57 -18.97
CA ALA A 155 -5.38 15.44 -19.31
C ALA A 155 -6.25 16.16 -18.28
N SER A 156 -7.35 16.77 -18.73
CA SER A 156 -8.36 17.32 -17.83
C SER A 156 -9.16 16.16 -17.25
N VAL A 157 -8.97 15.88 -15.96
CA VAL A 157 -9.67 14.83 -15.24
C VAL A 157 -10.30 15.44 -14.00
N GLU A 158 -11.60 15.22 -13.84
CA GLU A 158 -12.35 15.71 -12.69
C GLU A 158 -11.81 15.14 -11.37
N PRO A 159 -11.61 15.97 -10.34
CA PRO A 159 -11.28 15.50 -9.01
C PRO A 159 -12.33 14.52 -8.45
N TYR A 160 -11.92 13.72 -7.47
CA TYR A 160 -12.78 12.73 -6.83
C TYR A 160 -13.07 13.10 -5.38
N ILE A 161 -14.35 13.30 -5.04
CA ILE A 161 -14.79 13.52 -3.66
C ILE A 161 -14.90 12.16 -2.95
N TYR A 162 -14.07 11.96 -1.94
CA TYR A 162 -14.12 10.79 -1.07
C TYR A 162 -14.66 11.16 0.32
N LYS A 163 -15.74 10.49 0.73
CA LYS A 163 -16.29 10.58 2.09
C LYS A 163 -15.65 9.47 2.92
N ASP A 164 -14.68 9.83 3.75
CA ASP A 164 -13.92 8.86 4.56
C ASP A 164 -14.75 8.31 5.73
N LEU A 165 -14.25 7.27 6.38
CA LEU A 165 -14.83 6.77 7.63
C LEU A 165 -14.59 7.74 8.80
N PRO A 166 -15.56 7.85 9.73
CA PRO A 166 -15.36 8.61 10.96
C PRO A 166 -14.36 7.91 11.90
N ILE A 167 -13.85 8.64 12.88
CA ILE A 167 -13.08 8.08 13.99
C ILE A 167 -14.04 7.97 15.17
N TYR A 168 -14.18 6.78 15.74
CA TYR A 168 -15.01 6.52 16.92
C TYR A 168 -14.14 6.49 18.19
#